data_AF-A0A1Q5M2J3-F1
#
_entry.id   AF-A0A1Q5M2J3-F1
#
_cell.length_a   1.000
_cell.length_b   1.000
_cell.length_c   1.000
_cell.angle_alpha   90.00
_cell.angle_beta   90.00
_cell.angle_gamma   90.00
#
_symmetry.space_group_name_H-M   'P 1'
#
loop_
_entity.id
_entity.type
_entity.pdbx_description
1 polymer ?
#
loop_
_entity_poly.entity_id
_entity_poly.type
_entity_poly.pdbx_seq_one_letter_code
_entity_poly.pdbx_strand_id
1 'polypeptide(L)'
;MAGSDHGHTPAAWTGVTISFIGFCVAGAFMVAANPLGFWAGTAVILLGGVVGFAMKLAGLGQKPSPELDRAREEAARKDHTPETARADVHA
;
A
#
# COMPACT_ATOMS: atom_id res chain seq x y z
N MET A 1 -16.02 17.61 1.53
CA MET A 1 -15.89 16.87 2.79
C MET A 1 -15.27 15.52 2.45
N ALA A 2 -13.95 15.37 2.63
CA ALA A 2 -13.21 14.17 2.26
C ALA A 2 -13.44 13.08 3.33
N GLY A 3 -14.51 12.32 3.17
CA GLY A 3 -14.78 11.11 3.96
C GLY A 3 -13.98 9.94 3.40
N SER A 4 -12.67 9.90 3.64
CA SER A 4 -11.93 8.67 3.41
C SER A 4 -10.81 8.54 4.43
N ASP A 5 -10.84 7.44 5.17
CA ASP A 5 -9.82 6.98 6.09
C ASP A 5 -8.51 6.70 5.35
N HIS A 6 -7.80 7.77 4.97
CA HIS A 6 -6.50 7.69 4.34
C HIS A 6 -5.45 7.40 5.41
N GLY A 7 -5.05 6.14 5.56
CA GLY A 7 -3.73 5.77 6.08
C GLY A 7 -3.29 6.43 7.40
N HIS A 8 -4.19 6.71 8.35
CA HIS A 8 -3.83 7.28 9.66
C HIS A 8 -3.05 6.34 10.58
N THR A 9 -2.64 5.17 10.07
CA THR A 9 -1.80 4.26 10.84
C THR A 9 -0.34 4.71 10.73
N PRO A 10 0.36 4.90 11.87
CA PRO A 10 1.78 5.25 11.87
C PRO A 10 2.62 4.27 11.02
N ALA A 11 2.24 2.99 11.00
CA ALA A 11 2.90 1.96 10.20
C ALA A 11 2.94 2.27 8.70
N ALA A 12 1.86 2.82 8.14
CA ALA A 12 1.81 3.15 6.72
C ALA A 12 2.74 4.32 6.39
N TRP A 13 2.71 5.38 7.21
CA TRP A 13 3.47 6.59 6.93
C TRP A 13 4.98 6.41 7.18
N THR A 14 5.37 5.62 8.18
CA THR A 14 6.78 5.33 8.46
C THR A 14 7.45 4.58 7.31
N GLY A 15 6.84 3.49 6.83
CA GLY A 15 7.40 2.70 5.71
C GLY A 15 7.53 3.51 4.42
N VAL A 16 6.52 4.32 4.10
CA VAL A 16 6.52 5.21 2.92
C VAL A 16 7.60 6.27 3.04
N THR A 17 7.73 6.93 4.20
CA THR A 17 8.72 8.01 4.40
C THR A 17 10.15 7.50 4.20
N ILE A 18 10.48 6.35 4.80
CA ILE A 18 11.80 5.72 4.66
C ILE A 18 12.06 5.35 3.20
N SER A 19 11.07 4.73 2.54
CA SER A 19 11.18 4.33 1.14
C SER A 19 11.35 5.53 0.20
N PHE A 20 10.66 6.63 0.48
CA PHE A 20 10.74 7.87 -0.30
C PHE A 20 12.11 8.52 -0.17
N ILE A 21 12.68 8.56 1.04
CA ILE A 21 14.06 9.03 1.26
C ILE A 21 15.05 8.16 0.48
N GLY A 22 14.94 6.83 0.58
CA GLY A 22 15.79 5.90 -0.17
C GLY A 22 15.69 6.09 -1.69
N PHE A 23 14.48 6.33 -2.20
CA PHE A 23 14.24 6.64 -3.61
C PHE A 23 14.92 7.95 -4.05
N CYS A 24 14.79 9.02 -3.27
CA CYS A 24 15.48 10.28 -3.56
C CYS A 24 17.01 10.12 -3.56
N VAL A 25 17.57 9.37 -2.62
CA VAL A 25 19.01 9.08 -2.54
C VAL A 25 19.47 8.24 -3.74
N ALA A 26 18.75 7.17 -4.07
CA ALA A 26 19.06 6.33 -5.22
C ALA A 26 19.00 7.13 -6.53
N GLY A 27 17.99 7.99 -6.69
CA GLY A 27 17.85 8.88 -7.85
C GLY A 27 19.02 9.87 -7.96
N ALA A 28 19.41 10.51 -6.86
CA ALA A 28 20.55 11.44 -6.85
C ALA A 28 21.86 10.76 -7.27
N PHE A 29 22.13 9.55 -6.76
CA PHE A 29 23.35 8.81 -7.11
C PHE A 29 23.31 8.15 -8.49
N MET A 30 22.12 7.84 -9.00
CA MET A 30 21.93 7.43 -10.39
C MET A 30 22.38 8.55 -11.34
N VAL A 31 21.97 9.80 -11.09
CA VAL A 31 22.41 10.96 -11.88
C VAL A 31 23.92 11.21 -11.73
N ALA A 32 24.47 11.00 -10.54
CA ALA A 32 25.90 11.13 -10.28
C ALA A 32 26.77 9.98 -10.84
N ALA A 33 26.17 9.02 -11.56
CA ALA A 33 26.85 7.82 -12.08
C ALA A 33 27.66 7.06 -11.00
N ASN A 34 27.14 7.02 -9.76
CA ASN A 34 27.79 6.37 -8.63
C ASN A 34 27.00 5.11 -8.21
N PRO A 35 27.45 3.90 -8.62
CA PRO A 35 26.73 2.66 -8.34
C PRO A 35 26.62 2.35 -6.84
N LEU A 36 27.67 2.67 -6.06
CA LEU A 36 27.66 2.40 -4.62
C LEU A 36 26.59 3.23 -3.90
N GLY A 37 26.48 4.51 -4.25
CA GLY A 37 25.45 5.39 -3.70
C GLY A 37 24.04 4.98 -4.11
N PHE A 38 23.87 4.49 -5.35
CA PHE A 38 22.60 3.92 -5.81
C PHE A 38 22.17 2.73 -4.95
N TRP A 39 23.05 1.75 -4.76
CA TRP A 39 22.77 0.56 -3.95
C TRP A 39 22.54 0.90 -2.47
N ALA A 40 23.22 1.91 -1.93
CA ALA A 40 22.93 2.42 -0.59
C ALA A 40 21.50 2.95 -0.50
N GLY A 41 21.04 3.74 -1.49
CA GLY A 41 19.65 4.20 -1.57
C GLY A 41 18.66 3.03 -1.70
N THR A 42 18.97 2.03 -2.53
CA THR A 42 18.15 0.81 -2.65
C THR A 42 18.05 0.05 -1.33
N ALA A 43 19.13 -0.07 -0.57
CA ALA A 43 19.11 -0.70 0.75
C ALA A 43 18.19 0.03 1.72
N VAL A 44 18.14 1.37 1.67
CA VAL A 44 17.21 2.18 2.48
C VAL A 44 15.75 1.92 2.08
N ILE A 45 15.45 1.75 0.79
CA ILE A 45 14.09 1.39 0.33
C ILE A 45 13.67 0.04 0.92
N LEU A 46 14.55 -0.95 0.85
CA LEU A 46 14.28 -2.27 1.44
C LEU A 46 14.07 -2.19 2.95
N LEU A 47 14.85 -1.36 3.65
CA LEU A 47 14.67 -1.08 5.07
C LEU A 47 13.27 -0.50 5.36
N GLY A 48 12.75 0.39 4.51
CA GLY A 48 11.40 0.92 4.63
C GLY A 48 10.32 -0.16 4.57
N GLY A 49 10.48 -1.14 3.67
CA GLY A 49 9.62 -2.32 3.60
C GLY A 49 9.71 -3.20 4.84
N VAL A 50 10.93 -3.46 5.34
CA VAL A 50 11.16 -4.25 6.56
C VAL A 50 10.53 -3.58 7.79
N VAL A 51 10.70 -2.26 7.95
CA VAL A 51 10.11 -1.49 9.05
C VAL A 51 8.59 -1.48 8.97
N GLY A 52 8.02 -1.22 7.79
CA GLY A 52 6.57 -1.27 7.59
C GLY A 52 5.99 -2.66 7.91
N PHE A 53 6.68 -3.73 7.53
CA PHE A 53 6.29 -5.09 7.86
C PHE A 53 6.38 -5.38 9.37
N ALA A 54 7.48 -4.98 10.01
CA ALA A 54 7.64 -5.11 11.47
C ALA A 54 6.54 -4.37 12.23
N MET A 55 6.17 -3.16 11.80
CA MET A 55 5.08 -2.38 12.40
C MET A 55 3.70 -3.02 12.18
N LYS A 56 3.48 -3.66 11.02
CA LYS A 56 2.27 -4.47 10.77
C LYS A 56 2.19 -5.63 11.76
N LEU A 57 3.30 -6.35 11.96
CA LEU A 57 3.37 -7.44 12.94
C LEU A 57 3.17 -6.97 14.39
N ALA A 58 3.64 -5.76 14.70
CA ALA A 58 3.44 -5.11 16.00
C ALA A 58 2.01 -4.59 16.23
N GLY A 59 1.07 -4.82 15.30
CA GLY A 59 -0.34 -4.40 15.45
C GLY A 59 -0.58 -2.90 15.23
N LEU A 60 0.42 -2.17 14.73
CA LEU A 60 0.32 -0.75 14.37
C LEU A 60 -0.24 -0.52 12.96
N GLY A 61 -0.51 -1.61 12.22
CA GLY A 61 -1.17 -1.59 10.92
C GLY A 61 -2.68 -1.37 11.02
N GLN A 62 -3.33 -1.31 9.86
CA GLN A 62 -4.78 -1.09 9.77
C GLN A 62 -5.54 -2.28 10.33
N LYS A 63 -6.46 -2.00 11.26
CA LYS A 63 -7.31 -3.03 11.88
C LYS A 63 -8.46 -3.38 10.92
N PRO A 64 -8.82 -4.66 10.78
CA PRO A 64 -10.03 -5.06 10.06
C PRO A 64 -11.25 -4.41 10.70
N SER A 65 -12.09 -3.74 9.89
CA SER A 65 -13.36 -3.20 10.35
C SER A 65 -14.48 -4.15 9.91
N PRO A 66 -15.36 -4.60 10.82
CA PRO A 66 -16.51 -5.44 10.49
C PRO A 66 -17.43 -4.81 9.43
N GLU A 67 -17.48 -3.48 9.34
CA GLU A 67 -18.24 -2.79 8.29
C GLU A 67 -17.62 -2.95 6.90
N LEU A 68 -16.28 -2.94 6.80
CA LEU A 68 -15.57 -3.13 5.53
C LEU A 68 -15.70 -4.58 5.04
N ASP A 69 -15.69 -5.54 5.97
CA ASP A 69 -15.87 -6.96 5.64
C ASP A 69 -17.29 -7.22 5.12
N ARG A 70 -18.33 -6.68 5.79
CA ARG A 70 -19.72 -6.75 5.31
C ARG A 70 -19.89 -6.05 3.96
N ALA A 71 -19.30 -4.87 3.78
CA ALA A 71 -19.37 -4.16 2.51
C ALA A 71 -18.72 -4.95 1.36
N ARG A 72 -17.61 -5.67 1.61
CA ARG A 72 -16.97 -6.57 0.63
C ARG A 72 -17.85 -7.78 0.31
N GLU A 73 -18.46 -8.41 1.31
CA GLU A 73 -19.40 -9.53 1.11
C GLU A 73 -20.63 -9.10 0.30
N GLU A 74 -21.18 -7.93 0.59
CA GLU A 74 -22.29 -7.37 -0.15
C GLU A 74 -21.93 -7.04 -1.61
N ALA A 75 -20.72 -6.53 -1.85
CA ALA A 75 -20.20 -6.29 -3.19
C ALA A 75 -20.01 -7.61 -3.96
N ALA A 76 -19.43 -8.63 -3.32
CA ALA A 76 -19.27 -9.95 -3.92
C ALA A 76 -20.62 -10.61 -4.25
N ARG A 77 -21.63 -10.46 -3.37
CA ARG A 77 -22.98 -10.96 -3.63
C ARG A 77 -23.63 -10.27 -4.84
N LYS A 78 -23.47 -8.95 -4.96
CA LYS A 78 -24.04 -8.18 -6.08
C LYS A 78 -23.45 -8.62 -7.43
N ASP A 79 -22.16 -8.92 -7.49
CA ASP A 79 -21.48 -9.40 -8.69
C ASP A 79 -21.98 -10.77 -9.18
N HIS A 80 -22.45 -11.61 -8.26
CA HIS A 80 -23.01 -12.93 -8.55
C HIS A 80 -24.54 -12.95 -8.75
N THR A 81 -25.19 -11.77 -8.79
CA THR A 81 -26.63 -11.70 -9.00
C THR A 81 -26.95 -11.99 -10.47
N PRO A 82 -27.99 -12.78 -10.81
CA PRO A 82 -28.35 -13.11 -12.19
C PRO A 82 -28.67 -11.91 -13.11
N GLU A 83 -28.68 -10.68 -12.58
CA GLU A 83 -28.81 -9.44 -13.34
C GLU A 83 -27.51 -9.08 -14.09
N THR A 84 -26.33 -9.25 -13.48
CA THR A 84 -25.02 -9.03 -14.13
C THR A 84 -24.75 -10.11 -15.19
N ALA A 85 -25.09 -11.36 -14.87
CA ALA A 85 -25.05 -12.54 -15.76
C ALA A 85 -26.13 -12.55 -16.88
N ARG A 86 -27.02 -11.55 -16.91
CA ARG A 86 -27.90 -11.28 -18.05
C ARG A 86 -27.43 -10.08 -18.87
N ALA A 87 -26.74 -9.13 -18.25
CA ALA A 87 -26.22 -7.94 -18.92
C ALA A 87 -25.02 -8.24 -19.84
N ASP A 88 -24.18 -9.20 -19.46
CA ASP A 88 -23.09 -9.77 -20.25
C ASP A 88 -23.57 -10.68 -21.40
N VAL A 89 -24.71 -11.36 -21.27
CA VAL A 89 -25.32 -12.16 -22.34
C VAL A 89 -25.93 -11.29 -23.46
N HIS A 90 -26.18 -10.01 -23.19
CA HIS A 90 -26.77 -9.05 -24.12
C HIS A 90 -25.79 -7.99 -24.66
N ALA A 91 -24.49 -8.13 -24.39
CA ALA A 91 -23.40 -7.31 -24.92
C ALA A 91 -22.64 -8.04 -26.03
#